data_AF-A0A4V2ZUP7-F1
#
_entry.id   AF-A0A4V2ZUP7-F1
#
_cell.length_a   1.000
_cell.length_b   1.000
_cell.length_c   1.000
_cell.angle_alpha   90.00
_cell.angle_beta   90.00
_cell.angle_gamma   90.00
#
_symmetry.space_group_name_H-M   'P 1'
#
loop_
_entity.id
_entity.type
_entity.pdbx_description
1 polymer ?
#
loop_
_entity_poly.entity_id
_entity_poly.type
_entity_poly.pdbx_seq_one_letter_code
_entity_poly.pdbx_strand_id
1 'polypeptide(L)' 'MPLYDYVCRNCNLRFETLVRANSLASCPRCSGNALDKEVSAPSAPPRNKALITAARSQAAREGHLSNYSVAERVQLLHRP' A
#
# COMPACT_ATOMS: atom_id res chain seq x y z
N MET A 1 12.62 -6.69 8.57
CA MET A 1 11.69 -7.84 8.49
C MET A 1 10.72 -7.54 7.36
N PRO A 2 10.82 -8.22 6.20
CA PRO A 2 9.83 -8.07 5.15
C PRO A 2 8.43 -8.47 5.63
N LEU A 3 7.44 -7.71 5.19
CA LEU A 3 6.02 -7.99 5.38
C LEU A 3 5.51 -8.67 4.12
N TYR A 4 4.80 -9.78 4.28
CA TYR A 4 4.27 -10.55 3.16
C TYR A 4 2.82 -10.95 3.39
N ASP A 5 2.06 -10.94 2.30
CA ASP A 5 0.73 -11.50 2.23
C ASP A 5 0.80 -12.99 1.85
N TYR A 6 -0.03 -13.80 2.50
CA TYR A 6 -0.13 -15.24 2.25
C TYR A 6 -1.59 -15.70 2.15
N VAL A 7 -1.83 -16.72 1.33
CA VAL A 7 -3.02 -17.57 1.35
C VAL A 7 -2.61 -18.97 1.82
N CYS A 8 -3.29 -19.51 2.83
CA CYS A 8 -3.07 -20.89 3.24
C CYS A 8 -3.84 -21.87 2.35
N ARG A 9 -3.16 -22.85 1.74
CA ARG A 9 -3.79 -23.87 0.87
C ARG A 9 -4.71 -24.83 1.61
N ASN A 10 -4.54 -25.01 2.93
CA ASN A 10 -5.37 -25.94 3.72
C ASN A 10 -6.67 -25.31 4.21
N CYS A 11 -6.65 -24.06 4.69
CA CYS A 11 -7.81 -23.43 5.32
C CYS A 11 -8.29 -22.15 4.62
N ASN A 12 -7.66 -21.80 3.49
CA ASN A 12 -7.94 -20.64 2.66
C ASN A 12 -7.91 -19.29 3.39
N LEU A 13 -7.21 -19.23 4.53
CA LEU A 13 -7.03 -17.98 5.27
C LEU A 13 -6.04 -17.08 4.52
N ARG A 14 -6.47 -15.85 4.28
CA ARG A 14 -5.60 -14.74 3.89
C ARG A 14 -5.07 -14.06 5.13
N PHE A 15 -3.76 -13.90 5.23
CA PHE A 15 -3.12 -13.22 6.35
C PHE A 15 -1.82 -12.56 5.92
N GLU A 16 -1.47 -11.50 6.65
CA GLU A 16 -0.23 -10.77 6.48
C GLU A 16 0.69 -11.06 7.66
N THR A 17 1.98 -11.27 7.42
CA THR A 17 2.93 -11.52 8.50
C THR A 17 4.34 -11.01 8.20
N LEU A 18 5.03 -10.56 9.24
CA LEU A 18 6.45 -10.19 9.15
C LEU A 18 7.30 -11.46 9.19
N VAL A 19 8.08 -11.70 8.15
CA VAL A 19 8.94 -12.88 8.05
C VAL A 19 10.37 -12.50 8.38
N ARG A 20 11.03 -13.24 9.27
CA ARG A 20 12.46 -13.07 9.54
C ARG A 20 13.27 -13.73 8.42
N ALA A 21 14.45 -13.19 8.13
CA ALA A 21 15.40 -13.86 7.26
C ALA A 21 15.65 -15.29 7.79
N ASN A 22 15.61 -16.28 6.89
CA ASN A 22 15.77 -17.71 7.18
C ASN A 22 14.68 -18.36 8.07
N SER A 23 13.51 -17.74 8.25
CA SER A 23 12.35 -18.39 8.88
C SER A 23 11.25 -18.70 7.86
N LEU A 24 10.57 -19.84 8.04
CA LEU A 24 9.36 -20.17 7.29
C LEU A 24 8.14 -19.57 8.00
N ALA A 25 7.21 -19.00 7.24
CA ALA A 25 5.91 -18.57 7.76
C ALA A 25 5.00 -19.80 7.96
N SER A 26 4.14 -19.74 8.97
CA SER A 26 3.09 -20.74 9.23
C SER A 26 1.73 -20.06 9.30
N CYS A 27 0.68 -20.80 8.92
CA CYS A 27 -0.69 -20.30 8.99
C CYS A 27 -1.10 -20.11 10.47
N PRO A 28 -1.58 -18.93 10.89
CA PRO A 28 -1.97 -18.69 12.27
C PRO A 28 -3.24 -19.43 12.70
N ARG A 29 -4.01 -19.98 11.75
CA ARG A 29 -5.26 -20.69 12.03
C ARG A 29 -5.10 -22.21 12.12
N CYS A 30 -4.28 -22.81 11.26
CA CYS A 30 -4.14 -24.27 11.19
C CYS A 30 -2.70 -24.76 11.39
N SER A 31 -1.75 -23.86 11.66
CA SER A 31 -0.32 -24.16 11.84
C SER A 31 0.35 -24.85 10.64
N GLY A 32 -0.31 -24.86 9.48
CA GLY A 32 0.21 -25.46 8.26
C GLY A 32 1.21 -24.56 7.54
N ASN A 33 2.12 -25.16 6.78
CA ASN A 33 3.18 -24.45 6.05
C ASN A 33 2.94 -24.42 4.52
N ALA A 34 1.82 -24.97 4.05
CA ALA A 34 1.42 -24.87 2.65
C ALA A 34 0.81 -23.48 2.40
N LEU A 35 1.68 -22.50 2.19
CA LEU A 35 1.34 -21.10 1.97
C LEU A 35 1.70 -20.67 0.55
N ASP A 36 0.77 -20.02 -0.12
CA ASP A 36 1.04 -19.31 -1.37
C ASP A 36 1.31 -17.84 -1.01
N LYS A 37 2.48 -17.34 -1.42
CA LYS A 37 2.86 -15.95 -1.21
C LYS A 37 2.13 -15.09 -2.24
N GLU A 38 1.33 -14.15 -1.76
CA GLU A 38 0.61 -13.22 -2.62
C GLU A 38 1.51 -12.05 -3.02
N VAL A 39 1.24 -11.51 -4.20
CA VAL A 39 1.87 -10.27 -4.66
C VAL A 39 0.98 -9.12 -4.23
N SER A 40 1.47 -8.29 -3.32
CA SER A 40 0.79 -7.04 -2.97
C SER A 40 0.77 -6.14 -4.20
N ALA A 41 -0.40 -5.99 -4.83
CA ALA A 41 -0.54 -5.09 -5.96
C ALA A 41 -0.53 -3.63 -5.45
N PRO A 42 0.27 -2.73 -6.05
CA PRO A 42 0.16 -1.31 -5.73
C PRO A 42 -1.27 -0.85 -6.01
N SER A 43 -1.80 0.01 -5.14
CA SER A 43 -3.13 0.57 -5.36
C SER A 43 -3.17 1.31 -6.69
N ALA A 44 -4.17 1.01 -7.51
CA ALA A 44 -4.29 1.62 -8.82
C ALA A 44 -4.42 3.15 -8.67
N PRO A 45 -3.84 3.95 -9.58
CA PRO A 45 -4.03 5.39 -9.54
C PRO A 45 -5.53 5.76 -9.55
N PRO A 46 -5.95 6.74 -8.75
CA PRO A 46 -7.32 7.22 -8.77
C PRO A 46 -7.68 7.72 -10.18
N ARG A 47 -8.84 7.30 -10.70
CA ARG A 47 -9.31 7.70 -12.05
C ARG A 47 -10.21 8.93 -12.04
N ASN A 48 -10.78 9.28 -10.88
CA ASN A 48 -11.67 10.42 -10.76
C ASN A 48 -10.87 11.72 -10.57
N LYS A 49 -10.89 12.58 -11.61
CA LYS A 49 -10.16 13.85 -11.61
C LYS A 49 -10.59 14.81 -10.48
N ALA A 50 -11.86 14.79 -10.07
CA ALA A 50 -12.34 15.64 -9.00
C ALA A 50 -11.79 15.21 -7.65
N LEU A 51 -11.77 13.90 -7.37
CA LEU A 51 -11.15 13.34 -6.16
C LEU A 51 -9.65 13.63 -6.12
N ILE A 52 -8.95 13.48 -7.24
CA ILE A 52 -7.52 13.83 -7.34
C ILE A 52 -7.30 15.30 -7.03
N THR A 53 -8.11 16.19 -7.61
CA THR A 53 -7.98 17.64 -7.40
C THR A 53 -8.24 18.02 -5.95
N ALA A 54 -9.26 17.44 -5.32
CA ALA A 54 -9.58 17.67 -3.91
C ALA A 54 -8.48 17.17 -2.97
N ALA A 55 -7.92 15.98 -3.23
CA ALA A 55 -6.79 15.47 -2.45
C ALA A 55 -5.54 16.35 -2.59
N ARG A 56 -5.26 16.84 -3.80
CA ARG A 56 -4.14 17.75 -4.06
C ARG A 56 -4.32 19.11 -3.38
N SER A 57 -5.53 19.67 -3.38
CA SER A 57 -5.80 20.92 -2.66
C SER A 57 -5.70 20.74 -1.14
N GLN A 58 -6.12 19.60 -0.59
CA GLN A 58 -5.88 19.26 0.81
C GLN A 58 -4.39 19.22 1.13
N ALA A 59 -3.60 18.52 0.32
CA ALA A 59 -2.15 18.42 0.50
C ALA A 59 -1.47 19.79 0.45
N ALA A 60 -1.93 20.70 -0.43
CA ALA A 60 -1.43 22.07 -0.48
C ALA A 60 -1.74 22.86 0.80
N ARG A 61 -2.97 22.73 1.33
CA ARG A 61 -3.38 23.38 2.60
C ARG A 61 -2.59 22.88 3.80
N GLU A 62 -2.30 21.58 3.85
CA GLU A 62 -1.58 20.94 4.96
C GLU A 62 -0.05 20.99 4.80
N GLY A 63 0.46 21.42 3.63
CA GLY A 63 1.89 21.44 3.34
C GLY A 63 2.52 20.09 3.01
N HIS A 64 1.71 19.07 2.67
CA HIS A 64 2.15 17.72 2.35
C HIS A 64 2.66 17.60 0.90
N LEU A 65 3.70 18.36 0.54
CA LEU A 65 4.20 18.51 -0.83
C LEU A 65 5.50 17.73 -1.14
N SER A 66 5.98 16.90 -0.22
CA SER A 66 7.28 16.20 -0.34
C SER A 66 7.39 15.27 -1.54
N ASN A 67 6.26 14.74 -2.04
CA ASN A 67 6.21 13.83 -3.20
C ASN A 67 5.77 14.51 -4.51
N TYR A 68 5.70 15.85 -4.54
CA TYR A 68 5.27 16.59 -5.73
C TYR A 68 6.48 17.15 -6.48
N SER A 69 6.40 17.14 -7.81
CA SER A 69 7.41 17.80 -8.64
C SER A 69 7.42 19.32 -8.40
N VAL A 70 8.52 19.98 -8.74
CA VAL A 70 8.63 21.46 -8.62
C VAL A 70 7.50 22.16 -9.37
N ALA A 71 7.18 21.70 -10.59
CA ALA A 71 6.10 22.25 -11.40
C ALA A 71 4.71 22.10 -10.73
N GLU A 72 4.42 20.92 -10.17
CA GLU A 72 3.15 20.68 -9.47
C GLU A 72 3.03 21.50 -8.19
N ARG A 73 4.14 21.68 -7.46
CA ARG A 73 4.17 22.52 -6.25
C ARG A 73 3.84 23.97 -6.56
N VAL A 74 4.48 24.53 -7.59
CA VAL A 74 4.18 25.90 -8.07
C VAL A 74 2.71 26.00 -8.46
N GLN A 75 2.19 25.05 -9.23
CA GLN A 75 0.79 25.05 -9.66
C GLN A 75 -0.20 25.00 -8.49
N LEU A 76 0.08 24.19 -7.45
CA LEU A 76 -0.81 24.01 -6.31
C LEU A 76 -0.76 25.17 -5.32
N LEU A 77 0.40 25.81 -5.15
CA LEU A 77 0.58 26.93 -4.21
C LEU A 77 0.15 28.28 -4.80
N HIS A 78 0.18 28.43 -6.12
CA HIS A 78 -0.24 29.66 -6.81
C HIS A 78 -1.65 29.58 -7.42
N ARG A 79 -2.42 28.53 -7.10
CA ARG A 79 -3.83 28.46 -7.49
C ARG A 79 -4.61 29.48 -6.64
N PRO A 80 -5.36 30.41 -7.26
CA PRO A 80 -6.13 31.40 -6.52
C PRO A 80 -7.26 30.77 -5.69
#